data_AF-A0A6I7Y9F3-F1
#
_entry.id   AF-A0A6I7Y9F3-F1
#
_cell.length_a   1.000
_cell.length_b   1.000
_cell.length_c   1.000
_cell.angle_alpha   90.00
_cell.angle_beta   90.00
_cell.angle_gamma   90.00
#
_symmetry.space_group_name_H-M   'P 1'
#
loop_
_entity.id
_entity.type
_entity.pdbx_description
1 polymer ?
#
loop_
_entity_poly.entity_id
_entity_poly.type
_entity_poly.pdbx_seq_one_letter_code
_entity_poly.pdbx_strand_id
1 'polypeptide(L)'
;MVSESEAGGIEVDPGTLCIFGGENGDVLGQAFRLAVQSDNHDKAVEALTAAAENRLWAVMEDGQEIPDEDLVADSDLYSPNYVGLDSSVPLVWMDCKGLVMPYMARTVLRIVRQELQNVGLYRARLFTPQPNSSPDGGPV
;
A
#
# COMPACT_ATOMS: atom_id res chain seq x y z
N MET A 1 -4.02 2.93 15.66
CA MET A 1 -4.19 1.93 14.58
C MET A 1 -5.36 2.35 13.73
N VAL A 2 -5.12 2.62 12.44
CA VAL A 2 -6.17 2.91 11.46
C VAL A 2 -6.73 1.56 11.00
N SER A 3 -8.02 1.32 11.19
CA SER A 3 -8.67 0.05 10.80
C SER A 3 -9.56 0.30 9.59
N GLU A 4 -9.05 -0.04 8.39
CA GLU A 4 -9.84 -0.08 7.15
C GLU A 4 -10.43 -1.48 6.88
N SER A 5 -10.31 -2.40 7.86
CA SER A 5 -10.82 -3.76 7.79
C SER A 5 -12.35 -3.83 7.80
N GLU A 6 -12.91 -4.69 6.96
CA GLU A 6 -14.32 -5.06 6.98
C GLU A 6 -14.48 -6.51 7.45
N ALA A 7 -15.25 -6.75 8.51
CA ALA A 7 -15.45 -8.09 9.05
C ALA A 7 -16.10 -9.03 8.00
N GLY A 8 -15.41 -10.12 7.64
CA GLY A 8 -15.85 -11.06 6.59
C GLY A 8 -15.61 -10.58 5.16
N GLY A 9 -14.89 -9.46 4.98
CA GLY A 9 -14.55 -8.83 3.71
C GLY A 9 -13.03 -8.75 3.49
N ILE A 10 -12.55 -7.58 3.06
CA ILE A 10 -11.12 -7.30 2.91
C ILE A 10 -10.56 -6.92 4.29
N GLU A 11 -9.59 -7.68 4.76
CA GLU A 11 -8.93 -7.50 6.06
C GLU A 11 -7.59 -6.80 5.87
N VAL A 12 -7.25 -5.86 6.76
CA VAL A 12 -5.94 -5.22 6.80
C VAL A 12 -5.21 -5.66 8.06
N ASP A 13 -4.01 -6.21 7.87
CA ASP A 13 -3.18 -6.65 8.98
C ASP A 13 -2.76 -5.48 9.88
N PRO A 14 -2.74 -5.68 11.20
CA PRO A 14 -2.13 -4.73 12.12
C PRO A 14 -0.69 -4.44 11.72
N GLY A 15 -0.35 -3.15 11.61
CA GLY A 15 1.01 -2.74 11.25
C GLY A 15 1.29 -2.65 9.75
N THR A 16 0.29 -2.88 8.88
CA THR A 16 0.40 -2.61 7.45
C THR A 16 0.76 -1.15 7.21
N LEU A 17 1.85 -0.91 6.45
CA LEU A 17 2.46 0.39 6.19
C LEU A 17 2.77 1.18 7.48
N CYS A 18 3.10 0.50 8.57
CA CYS A 18 3.44 1.17 9.83
C CYS A 18 4.85 1.76 9.79
N ILE A 19 4.99 2.98 10.34
CA ILE A 19 6.27 3.59 10.65
C ILE A 19 6.76 3.02 11.98
N PHE A 20 8.00 2.54 12.03
CA PHE A 20 8.64 2.01 13.22
C PHE A 20 9.92 2.78 13.55
N GLY A 21 10.45 2.58 14.76
CA GLY A 21 11.61 3.33 15.27
C GLY A 21 11.22 4.68 15.87
N GLY A 22 12.20 5.56 16.08
CA GLY A 22 11.99 6.88 16.69
C GLY A 22 11.92 6.89 18.22
N GLU A 23 11.78 5.72 18.85
CA GLU A 23 11.96 5.61 20.31
C GLU A 23 13.43 5.88 20.65
N ASN A 24 13.68 6.69 21.69
CA ASN A 24 15.02 7.04 22.17
C ASN A 24 15.97 7.72 21.16
N GLY A 25 15.44 8.27 20.05
CA GLY A 25 16.24 8.97 19.05
C GLY A 25 16.75 8.08 17.90
N ASP A 26 16.23 6.86 17.78
CA ASP A 26 16.52 5.98 16.65
C ASP A 26 15.95 6.52 15.33
N VAL A 27 16.54 6.07 14.21
CA VAL A 27 16.08 6.42 12.85
C VAL A 27 14.69 5.82 12.61
N LEU A 28 13.79 6.62 12.02
CA LEU A 28 12.49 6.13 11.56
C LEU A 28 12.65 5.21 10.35
N GLY A 29 11.97 4.07 10.36
CA GLY A 29 11.96 3.10 9.28
C GLY A 29 10.54 2.70 8.88
N GLN A 30 10.40 2.23 7.63
CA GLN A 30 9.17 1.67 7.10
C GLN A 30 9.48 0.78 5.91
N ALA A 31 8.70 -0.29 5.72
CA ALA A 31 8.71 -1.05 4.48
C ALA A 31 7.62 -0.50 3.55
N PHE A 32 8.01 0.05 2.40
CA PHE A 32 7.10 0.66 1.43
C PHE A 32 6.42 -0.37 0.54
N ARG A 33 5.94 -1.47 1.12
CA ARG A 33 5.36 -2.61 0.39
C ARG A 33 3.99 -2.94 0.92
N LEU A 34 3.07 -3.25 0.00
CA LEU A 34 1.73 -3.70 0.29
C LEU A 34 1.43 -4.90 -0.59
N ALA A 35 1.19 -6.05 0.05
CA ALA A 35 0.85 -7.30 -0.59
C ALA A 35 -0.64 -7.63 -0.38
N VAL A 36 -1.21 -8.34 -1.36
CA VAL A 36 -2.57 -8.86 -1.33
C VAL A 36 -2.50 -10.39 -1.32
N GLN A 37 -3.08 -11.00 -0.29
CA GLN A 37 -3.34 -12.44 -0.26
C GLN A 37 -4.83 -12.67 -0.55
N SER A 38 -5.13 -13.44 -1.60
CA SER A 38 -6.48 -13.83 -2.00
C SER A 38 -6.49 -15.25 -2.57
N ASP A 39 -7.68 -15.79 -2.84
CA ASP A 39 -7.88 -17.06 -3.55
C ASP A 39 -7.81 -16.91 -5.09
N ASN A 40 -7.71 -15.68 -5.59
CA ASN A 40 -7.62 -15.39 -7.02
C ASN A 40 -6.49 -14.39 -7.29
N HIS A 41 -5.34 -14.96 -7.67
CA HIS A 41 -4.11 -14.24 -7.94
C HIS A 41 -4.28 -13.23 -9.10
N ASP A 42 -4.83 -13.66 -10.24
CA ASP A 42 -4.94 -12.82 -11.43
C ASP A 42 -5.77 -11.56 -11.17
N LYS A 43 -6.89 -11.71 -10.44
CA LYS A 43 -7.70 -10.55 -10.03
C LYS A 43 -6.98 -9.64 -9.04
N ALA A 44 -6.19 -10.20 -8.13
CA ALA A 44 -5.41 -9.38 -7.19
C ALA A 44 -4.34 -8.57 -7.95
N VAL A 45 -3.69 -9.18 -8.94
CA VAL A 45 -2.76 -8.48 -9.84
C VAL A 45 -3.49 -7.41 -10.64
N GLU A 46 -4.64 -7.71 -11.25
CA GLU A 46 -5.44 -6.74 -12.01
C GLU A 46 -5.81 -5.51 -11.16
N ALA A 47 -6.30 -5.72 -9.94
CA ALA A 47 -6.62 -4.64 -9.01
C ALA A 47 -5.39 -3.81 -8.62
N LEU A 48 -4.26 -4.46 -8.35
CA LEU A 48 -3.03 -3.78 -7.98
C LEU A 48 -2.40 -3.01 -9.16
N THR A 49 -2.50 -3.53 -10.38
CA THR A 49 -2.14 -2.79 -11.61
C THR A 49 -2.97 -1.52 -11.71
N ALA A 50 -4.30 -1.63 -11.58
CA ALA A 50 -5.19 -0.47 -11.64
C ALA A 50 -4.84 0.59 -10.59
N ALA A 51 -4.55 0.17 -9.36
CA ALA A 51 -4.12 1.06 -8.29
C ALA A 51 -2.75 1.72 -8.57
N ALA A 52 -1.75 0.92 -8.94
CA ALA A 52 -0.37 1.37 -9.14
C ALA A 52 -0.24 2.34 -10.32
N GLU A 53 -0.85 2.01 -11.46
CA GLU A 53 -0.71 2.80 -12.68
C GLU A 53 -1.51 4.11 -12.64
N ASN A 54 -2.65 4.14 -11.94
CA ASN A 54 -3.60 5.25 -12.08
C ASN A 54 -3.77 6.12 -10.84
N ARG A 55 -3.44 5.64 -9.63
CA ARG A 55 -3.93 6.27 -8.39
C ARG A 55 -2.89 6.44 -7.31
N LEU A 56 -2.05 5.44 -7.06
CA LEU A 56 -1.18 5.46 -5.87
C LEU A 56 -0.07 6.53 -5.95
N TRP A 57 0.43 6.86 -7.14
CA TRP A 57 1.41 7.93 -7.34
C TRP A 57 0.83 9.34 -7.09
N ALA A 58 -0.50 9.46 -7.15
CA ALA A 58 -1.28 10.68 -6.98
C ALA A 58 -1.74 10.91 -5.52
N VAL A 59 -1.29 10.09 -4.57
CA VAL A 59 -1.64 10.23 -3.15
C VAL A 59 -0.62 11.10 -2.45
N MET A 60 -1.07 12.24 -1.93
CA MET A 60 -0.25 13.21 -1.20
C MET A 60 -0.05 12.77 0.26
N GLU A 61 0.96 13.34 0.92
CA GLU A 61 1.33 13.02 2.31
C GLU A 61 0.22 13.27 3.33
N ASP A 62 -0.67 14.22 3.04
CA ASP A 62 -1.84 14.54 3.85
C ASP A 62 -3.05 13.62 3.57
N GLY A 63 -2.89 12.67 2.64
CA GLY A 63 -3.89 11.69 2.24
C GLY A 63 -4.84 12.15 1.13
N GLN A 64 -4.68 13.35 0.57
CA GLN A 64 -5.44 13.76 -0.61
C GLN A 64 -5.03 12.92 -1.83
N GLU A 65 -5.99 12.50 -2.64
CA GLU A 65 -5.76 11.89 -3.95
C GLU A 65 -6.00 12.97 -5.02
N ILE A 66 -4.96 13.29 -5.79
CA ILE A 66 -5.01 14.31 -6.86
C ILE A 66 -4.78 13.58 -8.20
N PRO A 67 -5.85 13.20 -8.92
CA PRO A 67 -5.74 12.34 -10.10
C PRO A 67 -5.12 13.02 -11.33
N ASP A 68 -4.77 14.30 -11.23
CA ASP A 68 -4.19 15.12 -12.29
C ASP A 68 -2.70 15.34 -12.01
N GLU A 69 -1.85 14.84 -12.91
CA GLU A 69 -0.38 14.88 -12.76
C GLU A 69 0.16 16.31 -12.72
N ASP A 70 -0.45 17.23 -13.48
CA ASP A 70 -0.03 18.64 -13.50
C ASP A 70 -0.33 19.30 -12.14
N LEU A 71 -1.45 18.93 -11.51
CA LEU A 71 -1.82 19.42 -10.17
C LEU A 71 -1.00 18.78 -9.05
N VAL A 72 -0.49 17.56 -9.24
CA VAL A 72 0.46 16.93 -8.31
C VAL A 72 1.79 17.68 -8.35
N ALA A 73 2.29 18.02 -9.54
CA ALA A 73 3.55 18.74 -9.71
C ALA A 73 3.52 20.17 -9.13
N ASP A 74 2.35 20.82 -9.15
CA ASP A 74 2.13 22.15 -8.58
C ASP A 74 1.86 22.14 -7.06
N SER A 75 1.78 20.96 -6.44
CA SER A 75 1.55 20.84 -4.99
C SER A 75 2.85 21.02 -4.19
N ASP A 76 2.75 21.73 -3.07
CA ASP A 76 3.84 21.78 -2.07
C ASP A 76 3.95 20.49 -1.24
N LEU A 77 2.96 19.59 -1.36
CA LEU A 77 2.94 18.31 -0.66
C LEU A 77 3.71 17.26 -1.45
N TYR A 78 4.34 16.31 -0.77
CA TYR A 78 4.97 15.19 -1.47
C TYR A 78 4.00 14.02 -1.72
N SER A 79 4.23 13.31 -2.82
CA SER A 79 3.63 12.02 -3.16
C SER A 79 4.72 10.96 -3.45
N PRO A 80 4.39 9.67 -3.65
CA PRO A 80 5.38 8.69 -4.11
C PRO A 80 6.01 9.09 -5.45
N ASN A 81 7.34 8.98 -5.58
CA ASN A 81 8.04 9.25 -6.84
C ASN A 81 7.76 8.17 -7.90
N TYR A 82 7.56 6.94 -7.42
CA TYR A 82 7.34 5.78 -8.27
C TYR A 82 6.51 4.75 -7.53
N VAL A 83 5.64 4.05 -8.26
CA VAL A 83 4.90 2.90 -7.77
C VAL A 83 5.16 1.73 -8.71
N GLY A 84 5.71 0.66 -8.17
CA GLY A 84 5.97 -0.56 -8.92
C GLY A 84 5.05 -1.70 -8.49
N LEU A 85 4.87 -2.65 -9.39
CA LEU A 85 4.12 -3.89 -9.17
C LEU A 85 5.05 -5.09 -9.35
N ASP A 86 5.01 -6.02 -8.40
CA ASP A 86 5.46 -7.39 -8.63
C ASP A 86 4.21 -8.24 -8.85
N SER A 87 4.02 -8.72 -10.07
CA SER A 87 2.87 -9.55 -10.43
C SER A 87 3.05 -11.01 -10.03
N SER A 88 4.27 -11.48 -9.76
CA SER A 88 4.52 -12.87 -9.35
C SER A 88 4.05 -13.16 -7.92
N VAL A 89 4.01 -12.10 -7.10
CA VAL A 89 3.48 -12.07 -5.74
C VAL A 89 2.66 -10.80 -5.62
N PRO A 90 1.31 -10.80 -5.67
CA PRO A 90 0.50 -9.59 -5.85
C PRO A 90 0.86 -8.48 -4.85
N LEU A 91 1.77 -7.61 -5.25
CA LEU A 91 2.46 -6.69 -4.35
C LEU A 91 2.77 -5.41 -5.09
N VAL A 92 2.42 -4.29 -4.47
CA VAL A 92 2.90 -2.98 -4.89
C VAL A 92 3.97 -2.48 -3.94
N TRP A 93 4.93 -1.75 -4.49
CA TRP A 93 5.93 -1.04 -3.71
C TRP A 93 5.98 0.42 -4.14
N MET A 94 6.23 1.30 -3.18
CA MET A 94 6.25 2.75 -3.38
C MET A 94 7.67 3.27 -3.09
N ASP A 95 8.20 4.09 -3.98
CA ASP A 95 9.42 4.85 -3.73
C ASP A 95 9.04 6.23 -3.19
N CYS A 96 9.21 6.42 -1.88
CA CYS A 96 8.94 7.68 -1.20
C CYS A 96 10.25 8.35 -0.79
N LYS A 97 10.39 9.66 -1.01
CA LYS A 97 11.54 10.44 -0.48
C LYS A 97 11.59 10.45 1.05
N GLY A 98 10.43 10.36 1.68
CA GLY A 98 10.25 10.26 3.13
C GLY A 98 9.61 8.92 3.50
N LEU A 99 8.56 8.97 4.32
CA LEU A 99 7.77 7.81 4.70
C LEU A 99 6.47 7.76 3.87
N VAL A 100 5.69 6.71 3.98
CA VAL A 100 4.25 6.72 3.67
C VAL A 100 3.56 7.20 4.95
N MET A 101 3.21 8.48 4.98
CA MET A 101 2.65 9.14 6.17
C MET A 101 1.27 8.58 6.52
N PRO A 102 0.80 8.70 7.77
CA PRO A 102 -0.41 7.99 8.22
C PRO A 102 -1.67 8.25 7.36
N TYR A 103 -1.86 9.47 6.87
CA TYR A 103 -2.99 9.79 6.00
C TYR A 103 -2.80 9.27 4.58
N MET A 104 -1.59 9.36 4.01
CA MET A 104 -1.23 8.70 2.76
C MET A 104 -1.47 7.19 2.84
N ALA A 105 -0.98 6.51 3.89
CA ALA A 105 -1.15 5.08 4.12
C ALA A 105 -2.63 4.69 4.15
N ARG A 106 -3.45 5.47 4.85
CA ARG A 106 -4.90 5.26 4.90
C ARG A 106 -5.54 5.34 3.50
N THR A 107 -5.18 6.35 2.73
CA THR A 107 -5.70 6.53 1.37
C THR A 107 -5.22 5.42 0.43
N VAL A 108 -3.95 5.02 0.50
CA VAL A 108 -3.39 3.87 -0.23
C VAL A 108 -4.19 2.60 0.05
N LEU A 109 -4.43 2.28 1.33
CA LEU A 109 -5.22 1.10 1.72
C LEU A 109 -6.66 1.17 1.20
N ARG A 110 -7.28 2.35 1.28
CA ARG A 110 -8.63 2.58 0.73
C ARG A 110 -8.69 2.38 -0.78
N ILE A 111 -7.69 2.88 -1.52
CA ILE A 111 -7.59 2.72 -2.98
C ILE A 111 -7.47 1.24 -3.34
N VAL A 112 -6.53 0.52 -2.74
CA VAL A 112 -6.33 -0.90 -3.04
C VAL A 112 -7.58 -1.71 -2.71
N ARG A 113 -8.23 -1.43 -1.58
CA ARG A 113 -9.51 -2.05 -1.23
C ARG A 113 -10.59 -1.79 -2.29
N GLN A 114 -10.70 -0.55 -2.78
CA GLN A 114 -11.67 -0.19 -3.82
C GLN A 114 -11.36 -0.93 -5.14
N GLU A 115 -10.10 -0.99 -5.57
CA GLU A 115 -9.75 -1.69 -6.81
C GLU A 115 -9.98 -3.20 -6.71
N LEU A 116 -9.74 -3.81 -5.55
CA LEU A 116 -10.11 -5.21 -5.31
C LEU A 116 -11.62 -5.42 -5.46
N GLN A 117 -12.42 -4.53 -4.89
CA GLN A 117 -13.89 -4.59 -5.03
C GLN A 117 -14.34 -4.38 -6.48
N ASN A 118 -13.67 -3.51 -7.25
CA ASN A 118 -13.99 -3.23 -8.65
C ASN A 118 -13.82 -4.47 -9.54
N VAL A 119 -12.82 -5.32 -9.27
CA VAL A 119 -12.61 -6.60 -9.98
C VAL A 119 -13.43 -7.77 -9.38
N GLY A 120 -14.28 -7.48 -8.39
CA GLY A 120 -15.12 -8.46 -7.71
C GLY A 120 -14.39 -9.35 -6.69
N LEU A 121 -13.24 -8.91 -6.18
CA LEU A 121 -12.59 -9.51 -5.01
C LEU A 121 -13.09 -8.84 -3.73
N TYR A 122 -14.01 -9.50 -3.03
CA TYR A 122 -14.59 -9.00 -1.78
C TYR A 122 -13.95 -9.59 -0.52
N ARG A 123 -13.06 -10.57 -0.68
CA ARG A 123 -12.32 -11.23 0.41
C ARG A 123 -10.85 -11.30 0.03
N ALA A 124 -10.02 -10.63 0.82
CA ALA A 124 -8.57 -10.62 0.66
C ALA A 124 -7.94 -10.13 1.97
N ARG A 125 -6.64 -10.36 2.13
CA ARG A 125 -5.85 -9.84 3.24
C ARG A 125 -4.77 -8.90 2.69
N LEU A 126 -4.73 -7.69 3.22
CA LEU A 126 -3.73 -6.67 2.93
C LEU A 126 -2.69 -6.65 4.04
N PHE A 127 -1.40 -6.72 3.67
CA PHE A 127 -0.31 -6.73 4.65
C PHE A 127 0.97 -6.14 4.10
N THR A 128 1.85 -5.67 4.98
CA THR A 128 3.23 -5.31 4.62
C THR A 128 4.13 -6.53 4.82
N PRO A 129 4.70 -7.10 3.75
CA PRO A 129 5.60 -8.24 3.89
C PRO A 129 6.85 -7.82 4.64
N GLN A 130 7.29 -8.63 5.61
CA GLN A 130 8.56 -8.36 6.28
C GLN A 130 9.71 -8.64 5.31
N PRO A 131 10.82 -7.87 5.38
CA PRO A 131 11.97 -8.04 4.49
C PRO A 131 12.60 -9.44 4.52
N ASN A 132 12.30 -10.26 5.54
CA ASN A 132 12.93 -11.55 5.80
C ASN A 132 11.95 -12.74 5.80
N SER A 133 10.70 -12.55 5.36
CA SER A 133 9.78 -13.67 5.21
C SER A 133 10.01 -14.35 3.87
N SER A 134 10.75 -15.45 3.82
CA SER A 134 10.57 -16.41 2.72
C SER A 134 9.07 -16.78 2.65
N PRO A 135 8.49 -16.98 1.46
CA PRO A 135 7.11 -17.45 1.32
C PRO A 135 6.86 -18.80 2.04
N ASP A 136 7.94 -19.53 2.38
CA ASP A 136 7.92 -20.81 3.08
C ASP A 136 8.21 -20.74 4.60
N GLY A 137 8.28 -19.54 5.20
CA GLY A 137 8.30 -19.40 6.68
C GLY A 137 9.56 -19.91 7.40
N GLY A 138 10.68 -20.10 6.70
CA GLY A 138 11.98 -20.39 7.33
C GLY A 138 12.76 -19.11 7.64
N PRO A 139 13.50 -19.03 8.77
CA PRO A 139 14.48 -17.96 8.98
C PRO A 139 15.69 -18.20 8.05
N VAL A 140 16.26 -17.12 7.54
CA VAL A 140 17.60 -17.10 6.91
C VAL A 140 18.70 -17.33 7.93
#